data_AF-A0A1M5N6B3-F1
#
_entry.id   AF-A0A1M5N6B3-F1
#
_cell.length_a   1.000
_cell.length_b   1.000
_cell.length_c   1.000
_cell.angle_alpha   90.00
_cell.angle_beta   90.00
_cell.angle_gamma   90.00
#
_symmetry.space_group_name_H-M   'P 1'
#
loop_
_entity.id
_entity.type
_entity.pdbx_description
1 polymer ?
#
loop_
_entity_poly.entity_id
_entity_poly.type
_entity_poly.pdbx_seq_one_letter_code
_entity_poly.pdbx_strand_id
1 'polypeptide(L)'
;MGEVNKIVSLLMVSIVVLCSCSEDKVSTDKLLRKTVEISENGTSTTTLYNYNGNEIVSVDGAKKYISYTYTDGLITKIITKDKESQWSVTLDYTYNKAQLVRMHSSEGYVMNYSHKGDGTVSYEKVVLDSQNQETKVFHGILYFENWNLVKDERIFDDSPQGVLSKQKVSFEYDSKNNPFYNILGYAKLLSHNEVISINNNRLAVVERVVIQDDQLTSSANLYQGVFKYDTDNYPVEHVTEASIVNPNYVKTQFFY
;
A
#
# COMPACT_ATOMS: atom_id res chain seq x y z
N MET A 1 -14.59 -38.10 77.92
CA MET A 1 -15.26 -36.80 78.11
C MET A 1 -14.76 -35.88 77.01
N GLY A 2 -15.64 -35.50 76.07
CA GLY A 2 -15.39 -34.47 75.07
C GLY A 2 -15.08 -34.96 73.65
N GLU A 3 -16.11 -35.26 72.86
CA GLU A 3 -16.10 -35.15 71.40
C GLU A 3 -15.99 -33.67 70.99
N VAL A 4 -15.27 -33.35 69.90
CA VAL A 4 -15.66 -32.29 68.95
C VAL A 4 -15.14 -32.62 67.54
N ASN A 5 -16.06 -32.92 66.63
CA ASN A 5 -15.91 -32.90 65.17
C ASN A 5 -15.66 -31.48 64.64
N LYS A 6 -14.86 -31.32 63.57
CA LYS A 6 -14.94 -30.23 62.56
C LYS A 6 -13.99 -30.54 61.37
N ILE A 7 -14.52 -31.10 60.28
CA ILE A 7 -14.87 -30.43 59.01
C ILE A 7 -13.66 -30.06 58.13
N VAL A 8 -13.46 -30.90 57.10
CA VAL A 8 -13.27 -30.61 55.66
C VAL A 8 -12.32 -29.49 55.23
N SER A 9 -11.25 -29.86 54.50
CA SER A 9 -11.05 -29.39 53.11
C SER A 9 -9.98 -30.23 52.41
N LEU A 10 -10.43 -31.19 51.58
CA LEU A 10 -9.57 -31.95 50.68
C LEU A 10 -9.43 -31.14 49.39
N LEU A 11 -8.31 -30.46 49.20
CA LEU A 11 -8.02 -29.70 47.98
C LEU A 11 -7.74 -30.69 46.84
N MET A 12 -8.78 -31.03 46.07
CA MET A 12 -8.63 -31.83 44.85
C MET A 12 -8.11 -30.91 43.74
N VAL A 13 -6.80 -30.94 43.48
CA VAL A 13 -6.19 -30.25 42.35
C VAL A 13 -6.38 -31.10 41.10
N SER A 14 -7.46 -30.83 40.37
CA SER A 14 -7.68 -31.36 39.03
C SER A 14 -6.71 -30.68 38.05
N ILE A 15 -5.59 -31.34 37.76
CA ILE A 15 -4.72 -30.95 36.64
C ILE A 15 -5.43 -31.38 35.35
N VAL A 16 -6.27 -30.49 34.82
CA VAL A 16 -6.74 -30.60 33.43
C VAL A 16 -5.61 -30.06 32.56
N VAL A 17 -4.77 -30.95 32.05
CA VAL A 17 -3.86 -30.62 30.93
C VAL A 17 -4.75 -30.48 29.70
N LEU A 18 -5.22 -29.25 29.43
CA LEU A 18 -5.74 -28.91 28.12
C LEU A 18 -4.56 -28.94 27.15
N CYS A 19 -4.32 -30.10 26.52
CA CYS A 19 -3.64 -30.15 25.24
C CYS A 19 -4.52 -29.46 24.21
N SER A 20 -4.53 -28.12 24.23
CA SER A 20 -4.90 -27.36 23.05
C SER A 20 -3.75 -27.52 22.07
N CYS A 21 -3.80 -28.59 21.27
CA CYS A 21 -3.28 -28.48 19.92
C CYS A 21 -4.16 -27.44 19.24
N SER A 22 -3.76 -26.16 19.28
CA SER A 22 -4.06 -25.35 18.11
C SER A 22 -3.41 -26.12 16.97
N GLU A 23 -4.22 -26.56 16.01
CA GLU A 23 -3.68 -26.71 14.68
C GLU A 23 -3.14 -25.33 14.34
N ASP A 24 -1.82 -25.17 14.52
CA ASP A 24 -1.09 -24.09 13.90
C ASP A 24 -1.32 -24.33 12.41
N LYS A 25 -2.38 -23.72 11.89
CA LYS A 25 -2.50 -23.49 10.47
C LYS A 25 -1.26 -22.69 10.15
N VAL A 26 -0.23 -23.37 9.67
CA VAL A 26 0.91 -22.75 9.03
C VAL A 26 0.30 -22.01 7.85
N SER A 27 -0.04 -20.75 8.11
CA SER A 27 -0.51 -19.80 7.12
C SER A 27 0.64 -19.63 6.15
N THR A 28 0.66 -20.43 5.10
CA THR A 28 1.53 -20.16 3.96
C THR A 28 0.98 -18.89 3.33
N ASP A 29 1.66 -17.78 3.56
CA ASP A 29 1.34 -16.48 2.99
C ASP A 29 1.07 -16.64 1.48
N LYS A 30 -0.12 -16.21 1.04
CA LYS A 30 -0.49 -16.29 -0.37
C LYS A 30 0.18 -15.18 -1.16
N LEU A 31 0.70 -15.53 -2.34
CA LEU A 31 1.23 -14.60 -3.32
C LEU A 31 0.27 -14.53 -4.51
N LEU A 32 -0.16 -13.33 -4.86
CA LEU A 32 -1.05 -13.09 -5.99
C LEU A 32 -0.36 -13.49 -7.29
N ARG A 33 -0.89 -14.45 -8.05
CA ARG A 33 -0.33 -14.92 -9.33
C ARG A 33 -0.95 -14.25 -10.55
N LYS A 34 -2.22 -13.90 -10.46
CA LYS A 34 -2.98 -13.34 -11.57
C LYS A 34 -4.10 -12.45 -11.08
N THR A 35 -4.36 -11.38 -11.83
CA THR A 35 -5.61 -10.63 -11.74
C THR A 35 -6.33 -10.61 -13.09
N VAL A 36 -7.65 -10.57 -13.02
CA VAL A 36 -8.52 -10.30 -14.18
C VAL A 36 -9.35 -9.08 -13.86
N GLU A 37 -9.10 -7.98 -14.57
CA GLU A 37 -9.82 -6.71 -14.44
C GLU A 37 -10.92 -6.65 -15.51
N ILE A 38 -12.15 -6.34 -15.12
CA ILE A 38 -13.35 -6.34 -15.97
C ILE A 38 -13.96 -4.94 -15.98
N SER A 39 -14.12 -4.36 -17.17
CA SER A 39 -14.71 -3.04 -17.39
C SER A 39 -16.23 -3.09 -17.42
N GLU A 40 -16.88 -1.92 -17.39
CA GLU A 40 -18.34 -1.80 -17.44
C GLU A 40 -18.96 -2.48 -18.67
N ASN A 41 -18.28 -2.41 -19.82
CA ASN A 41 -18.72 -3.06 -21.05
C ASN A 41 -18.43 -4.58 -21.11
N GLY A 42 -17.91 -5.16 -20.03
CA GLY A 42 -17.60 -6.59 -19.93
C GLY A 42 -16.27 -7.02 -20.55
N THR A 43 -15.47 -6.08 -21.10
CA THR A 43 -14.12 -6.41 -21.58
C THR A 43 -13.22 -6.75 -20.40
N SER A 44 -12.39 -7.77 -20.55
CA SER A 44 -11.45 -8.18 -19.51
C SER A 44 -10.01 -8.03 -19.95
N THR A 45 -9.15 -7.59 -19.04
CA THR A 45 -7.69 -7.71 -19.19
C THR A 45 -7.12 -8.59 -18.10
N THR A 46 -6.00 -9.25 -18.40
CA THR A 46 -5.31 -10.14 -17.45
C THR A 46 -3.93 -9.58 -17.16
N THR A 47 -3.53 -9.67 -15.89
CA THR A 47 -2.18 -9.35 -15.42
C THR A 47 -1.61 -10.57 -14.70
N LEU A 48 -0.38 -10.94 -15.05
CA LEU A 48 0.35 -12.07 -14.45
C LEU A 48 1.47 -11.55 -13.56
N TYR A 49 1.70 -12.21 -12.44
CA TYR A 49 2.70 -11.86 -11.45
C TYR A 49 3.66 -13.04 -11.29
N ASN A 50 4.95 -12.80 -11.53
CA ASN A 50 5.98 -13.82 -11.50
C ASN A 50 6.94 -13.57 -10.34
N TYR A 51 7.32 -14.65 -9.64
CA TYR A 51 8.10 -14.57 -8.40
C TYR A 51 9.32 -15.48 -8.40
N ASN A 52 10.29 -15.12 -7.58
CA ASN A 52 11.36 -16.00 -7.09
C ASN A 52 11.26 -16.05 -5.56
N GLY A 53 10.68 -17.12 -5.00
CA GLY A 53 10.24 -17.10 -3.60
C GLY A 53 9.17 -16.03 -3.39
N ASN A 54 9.38 -15.13 -2.43
CA ASN A 54 8.48 -14.00 -2.15
C ASN A 54 8.92 -12.69 -2.83
N GLU A 55 10.01 -12.71 -3.61
CA GLU A 55 10.43 -11.57 -4.42
C GLU A 55 9.63 -11.56 -5.73
N ILE A 56 8.87 -10.48 -5.97
CA ILE A 56 8.24 -10.30 -7.28
C ILE A 56 9.31 -9.95 -8.30
N VAL A 57 9.45 -10.77 -9.35
CA VAL A 57 10.44 -10.58 -10.41
C VAL A 57 9.87 -9.72 -11.53
N SER A 58 8.60 -9.95 -11.87
CA SER A 58 7.91 -9.17 -12.90
C SER A 58 6.40 -9.19 -12.79
N VAL A 59 5.79 -8.16 -13.38
CA VAL A 59 4.35 -8.08 -13.65
C VAL A 59 4.16 -7.94 -15.14
N ASP A 60 3.41 -8.87 -15.72
CA ASP A 60 3.07 -8.87 -17.14
C ASP A 60 1.60 -8.51 -17.33
N GLY A 61 1.33 -7.21 -17.54
CA GLY A 61 -0.01 -6.67 -17.78
C GLY A 61 -0.33 -6.52 -19.27
N ALA A 62 -1.56 -6.14 -19.58
CA ALA A 62 -2.00 -6.00 -20.97
C ALA A 62 -1.18 -4.98 -21.78
N LYS A 63 -0.89 -3.81 -21.19
CA LYS A 63 -0.17 -2.70 -21.86
C LYS A 63 1.27 -2.52 -21.40
N LYS A 64 1.59 -3.00 -20.20
CA LYS A 64 2.87 -2.74 -19.53
C LYS A 64 3.51 -4.03 -19.08
N TYR A 65 4.83 -4.09 -19.17
CA TYR A 65 5.66 -5.07 -18.50
C TYR A 65 6.48 -4.35 -17.43
N ILE A 66 6.49 -4.88 -16.21
CA ILE A 66 7.23 -4.30 -15.09
C ILE A 66 8.24 -5.33 -14.59
N SER A 67 9.49 -4.93 -14.40
CA SER A 67 10.51 -5.77 -13.76
C SER A 67 11.08 -5.11 -12.52
N TYR A 68 11.54 -5.94 -11.59
CA TYR A 68 12.01 -5.54 -10.27
C TYR A 68 13.43 -6.07 -10.05
N THR A 69 14.28 -5.27 -9.40
CA THR A 69 15.60 -5.68 -8.93
C THR A 69 15.69 -5.54 -7.42
N TYR A 70 16.36 -6.49 -6.78
CA TYR A 70 16.48 -6.55 -5.33
C TYR A 70 17.92 -6.40 -4.87
N THR A 71 18.08 -5.92 -3.65
CA THR A 71 19.31 -6.01 -2.87
C THR A 71 18.91 -6.23 -1.41
N ASP A 72 19.39 -7.33 -0.81
CA ASP A 72 19.09 -7.70 0.57
C ASP A 72 17.59 -7.70 0.92
N GLY A 73 16.75 -8.20 0.01
CA GLY A 73 15.28 -8.24 0.18
C GLY A 73 14.56 -6.89 0.02
N LEU A 74 15.25 -5.85 -0.45
CA LEU A 74 14.65 -4.55 -0.75
C LEU A 74 14.62 -4.33 -2.26
N ILE A 75 13.50 -3.82 -2.78
CA ILE A 75 13.36 -3.45 -4.19
C ILE A 75 14.20 -2.18 -4.44
N THR A 76 15.31 -2.31 -5.17
CA THR A 76 16.21 -1.20 -5.48
C THR A 76 15.97 -0.59 -6.87
N LYS A 77 15.26 -1.29 -7.75
CA LYS A 77 14.90 -0.79 -9.07
C LYS A 77 13.58 -1.34 -9.55
N ILE A 78 12.79 -0.48 -10.19
CA ILE A 78 11.60 -0.86 -10.96
C ILE A 78 11.73 -0.30 -12.37
N ILE A 79 11.57 -1.14 -13.38
CA ILE A 79 11.50 -0.71 -14.78
C ILE A 79 10.10 -1.00 -15.29
N THR A 80 9.38 0.04 -15.71
CA THR A 80 8.08 -0.09 -16.37
C THR A 80 8.26 0.16 -17.86
N LYS A 81 7.99 -0.86 -18.67
CA LYS A 81 8.06 -0.82 -20.13
C LYS A 81 6.66 -0.83 -20.72
N ASP A 82 6.36 0.14 -21.56
CA ASP A 82 5.18 0.14 -22.41
C ASP A 82 5.37 -0.86 -23.57
N LYS A 83 4.43 -1.78 -23.76
CA LYS A 83 4.56 -2.86 -24.75
C LYS A 83 4.34 -2.40 -26.18
N GLU A 84 3.65 -1.29 -26.39
CA GLU A 84 3.35 -0.78 -27.73
C GLU A 84 4.50 0.10 -28.24
N SER A 85 4.80 1.17 -27.50
CA SER A 85 5.86 2.13 -27.84
C SER A 85 7.27 1.63 -27.52
N GLN A 86 7.40 0.58 -26.69
CA GLN A 86 8.67 0.11 -26.14
C GLN A 86 9.38 1.12 -25.22
N TRP A 87 8.77 2.29 -24.96
CA TRP A 87 9.27 3.27 -24.02
C TRP A 87 9.36 2.69 -22.60
N SER A 88 10.38 3.09 -21.84
CA SER A 88 10.61 2.58 -20.49
C SER A 88 10.87 3.71 -19.51
N VAL A 89 10.27 3.62 -18.33
CA VAL A 89 10.55 4.46 -17.17
C VAL A 89 11.25 3.63 -16.12
N THR A 90 12.36 4.13 -15.59
CA THR A 90 13.11 3.49 -14.51
C THR A 90 12.95 4.30 -13.24
N LEU A 91 12.68 3.61 -12.13
CA LEU A 91 12.69 4.16 -10.78
C LEU A 91 13.79 3.44 -9.98
N ASP A 92 14.78 4.19 -9.51
CA ASP A 92 15.87 3.71 -8.67
C ASP A 92 15.62 4.12 -7.21
N TYR A 93 15.72 3.16 -6.29
CA TYR A 93 15.40 3.34 -4.88
C TYR A 93 16.66 3.23 -4.02
N THR A 94 16.85 4.20 -3.12
CA THR A 94 17.97 4.24 -2.18
C THR A 94 17.46 4.12 -0.75
N TYR A 95 18.11 3.26 0.02
CA TYR A 95 17.75 2.96 1.40
C TYR A 95 18.86 3.33 2.38
N ASN A 96 18.47 3.70 3.60
CA ASN A 96 19.35 3.79 4.75
C ASN A 96 18.78 2.90 5.85
N LYS A 97 19.52 1.87 6.29
CA LYS A 97 19.05 0.90 7.31
C LYS A 97 17.63 0.37 7.02
N ALA A 98 17.38 -0.05 5.77
CA ALA A 98 16.08 -0.52 5.26
C ALA A 98 14.92 0.49 5.24
N GLN A 99 15.17 1.78 5.53
CA GLN A 99 14.22 2.86 5.31
C GLN A 99 14.45 3.49 3.94
N LEU A 100 13.40 3.63 3.13
CA LEU A 100 13.49 4.33 1.85
C LEU A 100 13.78 5.81 2.11
N VAL A 101 14.88 6.33 1.55
CA VAL A 101 15.28 7.73 1.72
C VAL A 101 15.24 8.53 0.42
N ARG A 102 15.32 7.86 -0.73
CA ARG A 102 15.28 8.51 -2.03
C ARG A 102 14.74 7.58 -3.11
N MET A 103 13.96 8.14 -4.04
CA MET A 103 13.64 7.52 -5.32
C MET A 103 14.00 8.48 -6.45
N HIS A 104 14.72 8.01 -7.47
CA HIS A 104 15.07 8.76 -8.66
C HIS A 104 14.36 8.18 -9.89
N SER A 105 13.70 9.02 -10.68
CA SER A 105 13.05 8.63 -11.92
C SER A 105 13.88 9.01 -13.13
N SER A 106 13.93 8.12 -14.14
CA SER A 106 14.50 8.43 -15.46
C SER A 106 13.77 9.55 -16.21
N GLU A 107 12.60 9.97 -15.72
CA GLU A 107 11.84 11.13 -16.25
C GLU A 107 12.29 12.47 -15.64
N GLY A 108 13.41 12.50 -14.90
CA GLY A 108 14.02 13.74 -14.44
C GLY A 108 13.41 14.31 -13.16
N TYR A 109 12.88 13.46 -12.28
CA TYR A 109 12.42 13.88 -10.95
C TYR A 109 12.91 12.95 -9.85
N VAL A 110 12.96 13.50 -8.63
CA VAL A 110 13.40 12.81 -7.42
C VAL A 110 12.33 12.96 -6.35
N MET A 111 12.13 11.90 -5.58
CA MET A 111 11.40 11.92 -4.32
C MET A 111 12.39 11.72 -3.17
N ASN A 112 12.44 12.65 -2.22
CA ASN A 112 13.24 12.52 -0.99
C ASN A 112 12.32 12.18 0.19
N TYR A 113 12.77 11.33 1.11
CA TYR A 113 11.99 10.87 2.26
C TYR A 113 12.77 11.02 3.57
N SER A 114 12.10 11.50 4.61
CA SER A 114 12.63 11.64 5.96
C SER A 114 11.71 10.96 6.96
N HIS A 115 12.21 9.89 7.59
CA HIS A 115 11.49 9.13 8.61
C HIS A 115 11.61 9.84 9.97
N LYS A 116 10.48 10.02 10.66
CA LYS A 116 10.42 10.65 11.98
C LYS A 116 10.26 9.59 13.07
N GLY A 117 10.63 9.95 14.31
CA GLY A 117 10.52 9.03 15.45
C GLY A 117 9.08 8.74 15.88
N ASP A 118 8.12 9.54 15.43
CA ASP A 118 6.68 9.38 15.70
C ASP A 118 5.97 8.44 14.70
N GLY A 119 6.72 7.82 13.77
CA GLY A 119 6.18 6.92 12.76
C GLY A 119 5.69 7.61 11.48
N THR A 120 5.73 8.94 11.40
CA THR A 120 5.42 9.67 10.16
C THR A 120 6.61 9.73 9.21
N VAL A 121 6.34 9.92 7.92
CA VAL A 121 7.37 10.11 6.89
C VAL A 121 7.10 11.39 6.12
N SER A 122 7.99 12.38 6.26
CA SER A 122 7.96 13.57 5.41
C SER A 122 8.57 13.25 4.06
N TYR A 123 8.03 13.85 2.99
CA TYR A 123 8.56 13.67 1.64
C TYR A 123 8.45 14.93 0.80
N GLU A 124 9.24 15.00 -0.27
CA GLU A 124 9.13 16.03 -1.30
C GLU A 124 9.43 15.47 -2.68
N LYS A 125 8.80 16.06 -3.70
CA LYS A 125 9.12 15.85 -5.11
C LYS A 125 9.85 17.07 -5.65
N VAL A 126 10.99 16.84 -6.29
CA VAL A 126 11.72 17.85 -7.05
C VAL A 126 11.88 17.41 -8.50
N VAL A 127 11.79 18.34 -9.44
CA VAL A 127 12.19 18.14 -10.84
C VAL A 127 13.60 18.68 -11.02
N LEU A 128 14.37 18.00 -11.86
CA LEU A 128 15.74 18.36 -12.20
C LEU A 128 15.74 19.02 -13.58
N ASP A 129 16.32 20.22 -13.69
CA ASP A 129 16.55 20.83 -15.00
C ASP A 129 17.82 20.25 -15.69
N SER A 130 18.15 20.75 -16.88
CA SER A 130 19.33 20.30 -17.63
C SER A 130 20.67 20.60 -16.95
N GLN A 131 20.67 21.41 -15.89
CA GLN A 131 21.84 21.78 -15.08
C GLN A 131 21.81 21.09 -13.71
N ASN A 132 20.89 20.14 -13.49
CA ASN A 132 20.60 19.48 -12.21
C ASN A 132 20.18 20.44 -11.09
N GLN A 133 19.59 21.58 -11.42
CA GLN A 133 18.95 22.44 -10.43
C GLN A 133 17.60 21.85 -10.04
N GLU A 134 17.33 21.81 -8.74
CA GLU A 134 16.12 21.24 -8.17
C GLU A 134 15.03 22.30 -8.06
N THR A 135 13.88 22.06 -8.69
CA THR A 135 12.65 22.83 -8.43
C THR A 135 11.66 21.95 -7.69
N LYS A 136 11.22 22.41 -6.52
CA LYS A 136 10.23 21.68 -5.72
C LYS A 136 8.85 21.76 -6.38
N VAL A 137 8.23 20.60 -6.55
CA VAL A 137 6.88 20.46 -7.11
C VAL A 137 5.85 20.36 -6.00
N PHE A 138 6.12 19.54 -4.99
CA PHE A 138 5.29 19.41 -3.80
C PHE A 138 6.07 18.82 -2.64
N HIS A 139 5.53 18.98 -1.44
CA HIS A 139 5.96 18.27 -0.25
C HIS A 139 4.77 17.79 0.59
N GLY A 140 5.02 16.83 1.46
CA GLY A 140 3.96 16.23 2.25
C GLY A 140 4.43 15.36 3.41
N ILE A 141 3.45 14.74 4.07
CA ILE A 141 3.63 13.83 5.20
C ILE A 141 2.72 12.63 5.01
N LEU A 142 3.30 11.44 5.10
CA LEU A 142 2.60 10.17 5.18
C LEU A 142 2.43 9.78 6.66
N TYR A 143 1.22 9.35 7.00
CA TYR A 143 0.85 8.91 8.35
C TYR A 143 0.46 7.45 8.31
N PHE A 144 1.06 6.68 9.23
CA PHE A 144 0.83 5.25 9.33
C PHE A 144 0.22 4.90 10.68
N GLU A 145 -0.72 3.95 10.66
CA GLU A 145 -1.29 3.35 11.86
C GLU A 145 -1.48 1.87 11.61
N ASN A 146 -1.05 1.02 12.56
CA ASN A 146 -1.17 -0.44 12.46
C ASN A 146 -0.67 -1.00 11.11
N TRP A 147 0.45 -0.47 10.61
CA TRP A 147 1.06 -0.86 9.32
C TRP A 147 0.24 -0.51 8.06
N ASN A 148 -0.78 0.33 8.19
CA ASN A 148 -1.55 0.88 7.08
C ASN A 148 -1.22 2.36 6.88
N LEU A 149 -1.09 2.80 5.62
CA LEU A 149 -1.07 4.22 5.28
C LEU A 149 -2.48 4.79 5.46
N VAL A 150 -2.71 5.54 6.54
CA VAL A 150 -4.05 6.08 6.86
C VAL A 150 -4.27 7.48 6.30
N LYS A 151 -3.18 8.22 6.02
CA LYS A 151 -3.29 9.59 5.50
C LYS A 151 -2.06 10.03 4.72
N ASP A 152 -2.28 10.75 3.62
CA ASP A 152 -1.27 11.52 2.87
C ASP A 152 -1.71 13.00 2.83
N GLU A 153 -0.90 13.89 3.38
CA GLU A 153 -1.11 15.34 3.30
C GLU A 153 -0.03 15.99 2.43
N ARG A 154 -0.44 16.78 1.44
CA ARG A 154 0.43 17.39 0.45
C ARG A 154 0.14 18.87 0.24
N ILE A 155 1.21 19.64 0.01
CA ILE A 155 1.18 21.04 -0.45
C ILE A 155 1.88 21.10 -1.80
N PHE A 156 1.24 21.74 -2.79
CA PHE A 156 1.80 21.92 -4.13
C PHE A 156 2.59 23.23 -4.20
N ASP A 157 3.91 23.11 -4.32
CA ASP A 157 4.87 24.22 -4.34
C ASP A 157 5.00 24.86 -5.73
N ASP A 158 4.54 24.18 -6.77
CA ASP A 158 4.48 24.68 -8.16
C ASP A 158 3.23 25.53 -8.46
N SER A 159 2.45 25.87 -7.43
CA SER A 159 1.28 26.73 -7.56
C SER A 159 1.68 28.17 -7.95
N PRO A 160 0.82 28.91 -8.69
CA PRO A 160 1.06 30.32 -8.97
C PRO A 160 1.28 31.15 -7.71
N GLN A 161 2.01 32.27 -7.84
CA GLN A 161 2.26 33.17 -6.72
C GLN A 161 0.95 33.63 -6.07
N GLY A 162 0.87 33.56 -4.73
CA GLY A 162 -0.34 33.91 -3.97
C GLY A 162 -1.39 32.81 -3.91
N VAL A 163 -1.15 31.65 -4.54
CA VAL A 163 -2.05 30.49 -4.49
C VAL A 163 -1.45 29.42 -3.57
N LEU A 164 -2.23 29.01 -2.56
CA LEU A 164 -1.91 27.85 -1.72
C LEU A 164 -2.82 26.70 -2.11
N SER A 165 -2.25 25.65 -2.68
CA SER A 165 -2.97 24.43 -3.06
C SER A 165 -2.54 23.26 -2.17
N LYS A 166 -3.52 22.55 -1.61
CA LYS A 166 -3.33 21.41 -0.72
C LYS A 166 -4.17 20.23 -1.16
N GLN A 167 -3.66 19.03 -0.90
CA GLN A 167 -4.41 17.79 -1.02
C GLN A 167 -4.26 16.98 0.26
N LYS A 168 -5.36 16.37 0.69
CA LYS A 168 -5.37 15.35 1.75
C LYS A 168 -6.04 14.10 1.20
N VAL A 169 -5.39 12.96 1.35
CA VAL A 169 -5.99 11.66 1.08
C VAL A 169 -6.09 10.92 2.41
N SER A 170 -7.29 10.47 2.76
CA SER A 170 -7.52 9.64 3.96
C SER A 170 -8.00 8.26 3.52
N PHE A 171 -7.58 7.21 4.23
CA PHE A 171 -7.85 5.82 3.87
C PHE A 171 -8.49 5.08 5.04
N GLU A 172 -9.50 4.25 4.76
CA GLU A 172 -10.09 3.33 5.71
C GLU A 172 -9.94 1.89 5.24
N TYR A 173 -9.53 1.02 6.16
CA TYR A 173 -9.19 -0.37 5.88
C TYR A 173 -10.17 -1.32 6.54
N ASP A 174 -10.30 -2.52 5.98
CA ASP A 174 -10.82 -3.64 6.76
C ASP A 174 -9.73 -4.38 7.53
N SER A 175 -10.08 -5.53 8.09
CA SER A 175 -9.17 -6.40 8.85
C SER A 175 -8.61 -7.57 8.02
N LYS A 176 -8.72 -7.53 6.69
CA LYS A 176 -8.38 -8.63 5.78
C LYS A 176 -7.07 -8.36 5.05
N ASN A 177 -6.46 -9.40 4.49
CA ASN A 177 -5.08 -9.34 3.99
C ASN A 177 -5.00 -8.60 2.65
N ASN A 178 -4.09 -7.64 2.52
CA ASN A 178 -3.73 -7.06 1.23
C ASN A 178 -2.90 -8.06 0.40
N PRO A 179 -3.26 -8.33 -0.87
CA PRO A 179 -2.56 -9.31 -1.71
C PRO A 179 -1.10 -8.96 -2.01
N PHE A 180 -0.70 -7.70 -1.89
CA PHE A 180 0.66 -7.23 -2.17
C PHE A 180 1.56 -7.17 -0.93
N TYR A 181 1.00 -7.26 0.27
CA TYR A 181 1.78 -7.04 1.51
C TYR A 181 2.84 -8.12 1.74
N ASN A 182 2.59 -9.35 1.29
CA ASN A 182 3.53 -10.47 1.44
C ASN A 182 4.67 -10.46 0.42
N ILE A 183 4.63 -9.55 -0.54
CA ILE A 183 5.71 -9.37 -1.50
C ILE A 183 6.87 -8.68 -0.78
N LEU A 184 8.02 -9.34 -0.78
CA LEU A 184 9.20 -8.86 -0.05
C LEU A 184 9.59 -7.45 -0.52
N GLY A 185 9.84 -6.53 0.41
CA GLY A 185 10.24 -5.15 0.12
C GLY A 185 9.14 -4.21 -0.41
N TYR A 186 7.97 -4.72 -0.81
CA TYR A 186 6.93 -3.92 -1.47
C TYR A 186 6.34 -2.85 -0.55
N ALA A 187 6.13 -3.19 0.73
CA ALA A 187 5.65 -2.25 1.76
C ALA A 187 6.60 -1.04 2.00
N LYS A 188 7.82 -1.06 1.45
CA LYS A 188 8.78 0.06 1.55
C LYS A 188 8.65 1.08 0.43
N LEU A 189 7.85 0.81 -0.61
CA LEU A 189 7.71 1.67 -1.79
C LEU A 189 6.72 2.82 -1.55
N LEU A 190 7.12 3.80 -0.73
CA LEU A 190 6.24 4.86 -0.18
C LEU A 190 5.42 5.68 -1.20
N SER A 191 5.74 5.64 -2.49
CA SER A 191 4.97 6.27 -3.56
C SER A 191 3.82 5.43 -4.12
N HIS A 192 3.58 4.22 -3.59
CA HIS A 192 2.57 3.27 -4.09
C HIS A 192 1.26 3.26 -3.28
N ASN A 193 1.00 4.32 -2.50
CA ASN A 193 -0.23 4.57 -1.75
C ASN A 193 -0.79 3.33 -1.03
N GLU A 194 -2.07 2.98 -1.25
CA GLU A 194 -2.79 1.93 -0.52
C GLU A 194 -2.21 0.52 -0.69
N VAL A 195 -1.37 0.29 -1.71
CA VAL A 195 -0.81 -1.03 -2.00
C VAL A 195 0.25 -1.43 -0.97
N ILE A 196 0.86 -0.47 -0.27
CA ILE A 196 1.90 -0.73 0.75
C ILE A 196 1.34 -1.14 2.12
N SER A 197 0.02 -1.02 2.30
CA SER A 197 -0.67 -1.26 3.56
C SER A 197 -0.93 -2.75 3.80
N ILE A 198 -0.96 -3.19 5.06
CA ILE A 198 -1.22 -4.59 5.42
C ILE A 198 -2.64 -5.05 5.11
N ASN A 199 -3.60 -4.12 5.17
CA ASN A 199 -5.01 -4.41 4.93
C ASN A 199 -5.54 -3.85 3.61
N ASN A 200 -6.71 -4.33 3.18
CA ASN A 200 -7.37 -3.80 1.99
C ASN A 200 -8.07 -2.47 2.29
N ASN A 201 -7.71 -1.45 1.52
CA ASN A 201 -8.38 -0.16 1.56
C ASN A 201 -9.79 -0.28 0.98
N ARG A 202 -10.82 0.06 1.78
CA ARG A 202 -12.23 0.03 1.36
C ARG A 202 -12.78 1.39 1.02
N LEU A 203 -12.18 2.46 1.56
CA LEU A 203 -12.62 3.82 1.36
C LEU A 203 -11.43 4.74 1.30
N ALA A 204 -11.34 5.53 0.23
CA ALA A 204 -10.44 6.67 0.19
C ALA A 204 -11.22 7.96 -0.05
N VAL A 205 -10.84 9.00 0.70
CA VAL A 205 -11.38 10.35 0.55
C VAL A 205 -10.25 11.25 0.08
N VAL A 206 -10.41 11.86 -1.09
CA VAL A 206 -9.46 12.83 -1.64
C VAL A 206 -10.06 14.23 -1.53
N GLU A 207 -9.52 15.02 -0.61
CA GLU A 207 -9.88 16.43 -0.42
C GLU A 207 -8.84 17.33 -1.08
N ARG A 208 -9.30 18.35 -1.80
CA ARG A 208 -8.46 19.45 -2.29
C ARG A 208 -8.95 20.77 -1.75
N VAL A 209 -7.99 21.63 -1.40
CA VAL A 209 -8.24 23.00 -0.96
C VAL A 209 -7.31 23.91 -1.74
N VAL A 210 -7.87 24.96 -2.33
CA VAL A 210 -7.14 26.04 -2.99
C VAL A 210 -7.53 27.34 -2.31
N ILE A 211 -6.53 28.12 -1.90
CA ILE A 211 -6.69 29.44 -1.31
C ILE A 211 -6.01 30.45 -2.23
N GLN A 212 -6.76 31.43 -2.71
CA GLN A 212 -6.29 32.53 -3.56
C GLN A 212 -7.04 33.81 -3.21
N ASP A 213 -6.33 34.92 -2.99
CA ASP A 213 -6.92 36.23 -2.69
C ASP A 213 -7.98 36.17 -1.56
N ASP A 214 -7.66 35.46 -0.48
CA ASP A 214 -8.53 35.15 0.67
C ASP A 214 -9.82 34.36 0.35
N GLN A 215 -9.99 33.90 -0.89
CA GLN A 215 -11.07 32.99 -1.27
C GLN A 215 -10.62 31.52 -1.14
N LEU A 216 -11.47 30.71 -0.51
CA LEU A 216 -11.28 29.28 -0.36
C LEU A 216 -12.20 28.53 -1.31
N THR A 217 -11.61 27.67 -2.14
CA THR A 217 -12.33 26.66 -2.92
C THR A 217 -11.93 25.28 -2.45
N SER A 218 -12.90 24.41 -2.21
CA SER A 218 -12.66 23.04 -1.76
C SER A 218 -13.48 22.03 -2.54
N SER A 219 -12.93 20.84 -2.74
CA SER A 219 -13.63 19.68 -3.29
C SER A 219 -13.25 18.41 -2.56
N ALA A 220 -14.15 17.42 -2.59
CA ALA A 220 -13.92 16.11 -2.03
C ALA A 220 -14.42 15.04 -3.00
N ASN A 221 -13.62 14.02 -3.25
CA ASN A 221 -14.00 12.84 -4.02
C ASN A 221 -13.92 11.61 -3.13
N LEU A 222 -14.95 10.76 -3.22
CA LEU A 222 -15.07 9.51 -2.49
C LEU A 222 -14.80 8.34 -3.42
N TYR A 223 -13.95 7.41 -2.99
CA TYR A 223 -13.64 6.19 -3.72
C TYR A 223 -13.90 5.00 -2.80
N GLN A 224 -14.92 4.20 -3.13
CA GLN A 224 -15.37 3.09 -2.31
C GLN A 224 -15.28 1.76 -3.07
N GLY A 225 -14.86 0.73 -2.34
CA GLY A 225 -14.73 -0.63 -2.83
C GLY A 225 -15.35 -1.66 -1.88
N VAL A 226 -15.79 -2.77 -2.46
CA VAL A 226 -16.28 -3.94 -1.73
C VAL A 226 -15.48 -5.15 -2.16
N PHE A 227 -14.92 -5.85 -1.18
CA PHE A 227 -14.16 -7.07 -1.40
C PHE A 227 -14.98 -8.30 -1.00
N LYS A 228 -14.72 -9.41 -1.70
CA LYS A 228 -15.04 -10.76 -1.23
C LYS A 228 -13.74 -11.49 -0.94
N TYR A 229 -13.79 -12.36 0.07
CA TYR A 229 -12.62 -13.01 0.63
C TYR A 229 -12.75 -14.53 0.54
N ASP A 230 -11.61 -15.21 0.45
CA ASP A 230 -11.52 -16.64 0.71
C ASP A 230 -11.50 -16.95 2.23
N THR A 231 -11.36 -18.24 2.56
CA THR A 231 -11.30 -18.72 3.95
C THR A 231 -10.06 -18.27 4.71
N ASP A 232 -9.03 -17.81 4.01
CA ASP A 232 -7.76 -17.34 4.58
C ASP A 232 -7.68 -15.81 4.59
N ASN A 233 -8.81 -15.13 4.38
CA ASN A 233 -8.96 -13.67 4.40
C ASN A 233 -8.21 -12.93 3.28
N TYR A 234 -7.89 -13.60 2.17
CA TYR A 234 -7.34 -12.94 0.98
C TYR A 234 -8.47 -12.58 0.00
N PRO A 235 -8.40 -11.40 -0.66
CA PRO A 235 -9.45 -10.99 -1.58
C PRO A 235 -9.46 -11.91 -2.80
N VAL A 236 -10.64 -12.37 -3.21
CA VAL A 236 -10.88 -13.11 -4.46
C VAL A 236 -11.61 -12.26 -5.49
N GLU A 237 -12.28 -11.20 -5.01
CA GLU A 237 -13.00 -10.24 -5.84
C GLU A 237 -12.96 -8.86 -5.17
N HIS A 238 -12.82 -7.82 -5.98
CA HIS A 238 -12.97 -6.42 -5.58
C HIS A 238 -13.88 -5.73 -6.59
N VAL A 239 -14.92 -5.05 -6.11
CA VAL A 239 -15.84 -4.25 -6.93
C VAL A 239 -15.72 -2.80 -6.48
N THR A 240 -15.51 -1.89 -7.43
CA THR A 240 -15.41 -0.45 -7.17
C THR A 240 -16.41 0.32 -8.01
N GLU A 241 -17.06 1.31 -7.41
CA GLU A 241 -17.89 2.28 -8.15
C GLU A 241 -17.01 3.34 -8.85
N ALA A 242 -15.87 3.68 -8.24
CA ALA A 242 -14.80 4.49 -8.81
C ALA A 242 -13.47 4.14 -8.12
N SER A 243 -12.39 3.99 -8.88
CA SER A 243 -11.05 3.72 -8.36
C SER A 243 -10.13 4.92 -8.56
N ILE A 244 -9.28 5.21 -7.56
CA ILE A 244 -8.20 6.22 -7.69
C ILE A 244 -7.18 5.76 -8.72
N VAL A 245 -6.91 4.45 -8.79
CA VAL A 245 -5.85 3.87 -9.60
C VAL A 245 -6.33 3.52 -11.01
N ASN A 246 -7.59 3.08 -11.16
CA ASN A 246 -8.07 2.54 -12.44
C ASN A 246 -9.58 2.78 -12.65
N PRO A 247 -10.00 3.97 -13.11
CA PRO A 247 -11.42 4.36 -13.16
C PRO A 247 -12.25 3.58 -14.20
N ASN A 248 -11.61 2.79 -15.07
CA ASN A 248 -12.28 2.10 -16.19
C ASN A 248 -12.75 0.68 -15.83
N TYR A 249 -12.32 0.14 -14.70
CA TYR A 249 -12.69 -1.21 -14.28
C TYR A 249 -13.58 -1.15 -13.05
N VAL A 250 -14.67 -1.91 -13.12
CA VAL A 250 -15.64 -2.02 -12.03
C VAL A 250 -15.40 -3.24 -11.17
N LYS A 251 -14.61 -4.20 -11.66
CA LYS A 251 -14.36 -5.46 -10.96
C LYS A 251 -12.95 -5.99 -11.23
N THR A 252 -12.31 -6.48 -10.18
CA THR A 252 -11.06 -7.25 -10.25
C THR A 252 -11.25 -8.60 -9.58
N GLN A 253 -10.79 -9.66 -10.23
CA GLN A 253 -10.71 -11.00 -9.66
C GLN A 253 -9.26 -11.36 -9.38
N PHE A 254 -8.99 -11.98 -8.23
CA PHE A 254 -7.65 -12.31 -7.75
C PHE A 254 -7.46 -13.82 -7.71
N PHE A 255 -6.29 -14.27 -8.13
CA PHE A 255 -5.91 -15.68 -8.17
C PHE A 255 -4.51 -15.84 -7.61
N TYR A 256 -4.36 -16.72 -6.60
CA TYR A 256 -3.13 -16.97 -5.84
C TYR A 256 -2.48 -18.30 -6.22
#